data_AF-A0A972L626-F1
#
_entry.id   AF-A0A972L626-F1
#
_cell.length_a   1.000
_cell.length_b   1.000
_cell.length_c   1.000
_cell.angle_alpha   90.00
_cell.angle_beta   90.00
_cell.angle_gamma   90.00
#
_symmetry.space_group_name_H-M   'P 1'
#
loop_
_entity.id
_entity.type
_entity.pdbx_description
1 polymer ?
#
loop_
_entity_poly.entity_id
_entity_poly.type
_entity_poly.pdbx_seq_one_letter_code
_entity_poly.pdbx_strand_id
1 'polypeptide(L)'
;MKTKRVFRTFRQKVLIALSLPLLALSLTPPAFANLIQDTKHNLSAQGPGTIKATSGKRLCVFCHTPHHATGPLLWNRDDPTSTYIPYQSSTAPVLPGQPTGGSRLCLSCHDGTIAIGAVASSPTEIEMTQRFLDSGSSALGTDLSDDHPISFVYDSTINTSNPEYKDPGLLIDQVQLDRNGEMQCTSCHDPHDNEFGKFLVEDNTGSAICTECHQPTGWTATPHDLSTAGWNGNGADPWPHTTYTTVEDNGCENCHRPHTAGRHERILNFSAEEENCLRCHDGNVASTDVQSELSKLSSHPVANTLGVHDPLENPATMNRHVECVDCHNPHQANGQTATAPNVSGALQGVTGVNISGLKVTPASYQYEICFKCHGDTDPGPPPVTRQIQEVNKRLQFDLTSPSYHPVEGAGVNTNVPTLIAPYTPTTIIYCTDCHNNDSGPGGGGNGPAGPHGSQWPYLLEREYDLADNTLETPSTYALCYKCHNRTLLLQTPSPDGFPHDTHVLPGTNNNGNAPCSICHDPHGISNSLGNGTNNAHLINFDTTIVTPDPGSGKLEYDSLGTFHVECYLSCHNYDHSPSSY
;
A
#
# COMPACT_ATOMS: atom_id res chain seq x y z
N MET A 1 0.95 41.21 37.39
CA MET A 1 0.95 41.07 38.87
C MET A 1 0.72 39.60 39.20
N LYS A 2 1.67 39.00 39.96
CA LYS A 2 1.72 37.61 40.48
C LYS A 2 1.77 36.43 39.49
N THR A 3 2.86 35.67 39.54
CA THR A 3 2.84 34.23 39.89
C THR A 3 4.24 33.75 40.29
N LYS A 4 4.28 32.89 41.32
CA LYS A 4 5.46 32.38 42.04
C LYS A 4 6.02 31.13 41.34
N ARG A 5 7.34 30.95 41.29
CA ARG A 5 8.01 29.64 41.09
C ARG A 5 8.71 29.24 42.38
N VAL A 6 8.47 28.00 42.82
CA VAL A 6 9.08 27.35 43.98
C VAL A 6 10.21 26.46 43.47
N PHE A 7 11.44 26.71 43.93
CA PHE A 7 12.57 25.78 43.82
C PHE A 7 12.72 25.02 45.15
N ARG A 8 12.80 23.69 45.10
CA ARG A 8 13.16 22.84 46.24
C ARG A 8 14.52 22.19 45.98
N THR A 9 15.42 22.46 46.91
CA THR A 9 16.82 22.01 47.02
C THR A 9 16.94 20.52 47.34
N PHE A 10 17.82 19.79 46.64
CA PHE A 10 18.29 18.46 47.02
C PHE A 10 19.59 18.57 47.84
N ARG A 11 19.62 17.93 49.01
CA ARG A 11 20.80 17.84 49.91
C ARG A 11 21.67 16.65 49.47
N GLN A 12 22.93 16.92 49.12
CA GLN A 12 23.99 15.89 49.02
C GLN A 12 24.42 15.44 50.42
N LYS A 13 24.46 14.12 50.64
CA LYS A 13 25.18 13.50 51.76
C LYS A 13 26.41 12.80 51.18
N VAL A 14 27.60 13.22 51.64
CA VAL A 14 28.88 12.61 51.33
C VAL A 14 29.13 11.49 52.34
N LEU A 15 29.36 10.26 51.87
CA LEU A 15 29.87 9.14 52.65
C LEU A 15 31.20 8.70 52.03
N ILE A 16 32.27 8.82 52.81
CA ILE A 16 33.62 8.36 52.49
C ILE A 16 33.72 6.90 52.94
N ALA A 17 33.99 5.97 52.02
CA ALA A 17 34.31 4.58 52.33
C ALA A 17 35.69 4.23 51.74
N LEU A 18 36.55 3.67 52.59
CA LEU A 18 37.93 3.26 52.29
C LEU A 18 37.97 2.16 51.22
N SER A 19 38.87 2.35 50.25
CA SER A 19 39.21 1.40 49.18
C SER A 19 40.24 0.35 49.61
N LEU A 20 39.90 -0.93 49.50
CA LEU A 20 40.85 -2.05 49.36
C LEU A 20 40.81 -2.50 47.89
N PRO A 21 41.95 -2.65 47.18
CA PRO A 21 41.91 -3.08 45.78
C PRO A 21 41.78 -4.61 45.74
N LEU A 22 40.57 -5.10 45.41
CA LEU A 22 40.39 -6.46 44.94
C LEU A 22 40.76 -6.47 43.45
N LEU A 23 41.88 -7.11 43.11
CA LEU A 23 42.30 -7.34 41.73
C LEU A 23 41.34 -8.36 41.10
N ALA A 24 40.19 -7.89 40.60
CA ALA A 24 39.30 -8.68 39.78
C ALA A 24 39.95 -8.84 38.40
N LEU A 25 40.53 -10.02 38.17
CA LEU A 25 40.96 -10.44 36.84
C LEU A 25 39.70 -10.59 35.98
N SER A 26 39.32 -9.53 35.29
CA SER A 26 38.29 -9.55 34.26
C SER A 26 38.80 -10.45 33.13
N LEU A 27 38.41 -11.73 33.16
CA LEU A 27 38.38 -12.58 32.00
C LEU A 27 37.37 -11.99 31.03
N THR A 28 37.81 -11.04 30.21
CA THR A 28 37.12 -10.73 28.95
C THR A 28 37.05 -12.06 28.19
N PRO A 29 35.86 -12.54 27.78
CA PRO A 29 35.80 -13.65 26.85
C PRO A 29 36.68 -13.29 25.64
N PRO A 30 37.42 -14.24 25.05
CA PRO A 30 38.19 -13.95 23.85
C PRO A 30 37.22 -13.35 22.83
N ALA A 31 37.54 -12.16 22.33
CA ALA A 31 36.90 -11.66 21.13
C ALA A 31 37.04 -12.76 20.08
N PHE A 32 35.92 -13.37 19.67
CA PHE A 32 35.94 -14.27 18.53
C PHE A 32 36.44 -13.43 17.37
N ALA A 33 37.61 -13.79 16.85
CA ALA A 33 38.20 -13.06 15.76
C ALA A 33 37.29 -13.24 14.54
N ASN A 34 36.71 -12.15 14.02
CA ASN A 34 35.86 -12.10 12.84
C ASN A 34 36.67 -12.31 11.54
N LEU A 35 37.56 -13.30 11.55
CA LEU A 35 38.50 -13.56 10.48
C LEU A 35 37.86 -14.44 9.41
N ILE A 36 38.23 -14.23 8.14
CA ILE A 36 37.78 -15.04 6.99
C ILE A 36 37.85 -16.55 7.27
N GLN A 37 38.83 -17.01 8.06
CA GLN A 37 39.04 -18.41 8.44
C GLN A 37 37.80 -19.08 9.08
N ASP A 38 36.96 -18.30 9.76
CA ASP A 38 35.79 -18.79 10.51
C ASP A 38 34.49 -18.67 9.69
N THR A 39 34.60 -18.24 8.43
CA THR A 39 33.47 -18.03 7.52
C THR A 39 33.36 -19.14 6.46
N LYS A 40 32.24 -19.16 5.71
CA LYS A 40 32.08 -20.05 4.54
C LYS A 40 33.09 -19.76 3.43
N HIS A 41 33.74 -18.59 3.41
CA HIS A 41 34.79 -18.26 2.44
C HIS A 41 36.16 -18.84 2.82
N ASN A 42 36.29 -19.51 3.97
CA ASN A 42 37.37 -20.46 4.16
C ASN A 42 37.13 -21.70 3.31
N LEU A 43 37.54 -21.64 2.05
CA LEU A 43 37.41 -22.73 1.09
C LEU A 43 38.48 -23.80 1.24
N SER A 44 39.36 -23.72 2.26
CA SER A 44 40.31 -24.81 2.55
C SER A 44 39.60 -26.02 3.16
N ALA A 45 40.27 -27.17 3.24
CA ALA A 45 39.68 -28.38 3.84
C ALA A 45 39.28 -28.22 5.33
N GLN A 46 39.80 -27.18 5.99
CA GLN A 46 39.49 -26.85 7.40
C GLN A 46 38.31 -25.89 7.54
N GLY A 47 37.75 -25.41 6.43
CA GLY A 47 36.64 -24.48 6.42
C GLY A 47 35.36 -25.03 7.05
N PRO A 48 34.54 -24.15 7.67
CA PRO A 48 33.24 -24.52 8.22
C PRO A 48 32.17 -24.73 7.14
N GLY A 49 32.38 -24.23 5.91
CA GLY A 49 31.46 -24.38 4.79
C GLY A 49 31.34 -25.82 4.26
N THR A 50 30.23 -26.09 3.57
CA THR A 50 29.99 -27.35 2.84
C THR A 50 30.75 -27.40 1.51
N ILE A 51 30.89 -26.24 0.86
CA ILE A 51 31.72 -26.04 -0.33
C ILE A 51 33.14 -25.69 0.13
N LYS A 52 34.08 -26.60 -0.07
CA LYS A 52 35.48 -26.46 0.33
C LYS A 52 36.38 -27.45 -0.40
N ALA A 53 37.69 -27.24 -0.33
CA ALA A 53 38.66 -28.18 -0.87
C ALA A 53 38.62 -29.52 -0.11
N THR A 54 38.85 -30.59 -0.84
CA THR A 54 38.97 -31.95 -0.28
C THR A 54 40.25 -32.13 0.54
N SER A 55 41.26 -31.29 0.29
CA SER A 55 42.54 -31.30 1.02
C SER A 55 43.20 -29.90 1.03
N GLY A 56 44.24 -29.73 1.85
CA GLY A 56 45.00 -28.49 1.94
C GLY A 56 44.46 -27.47 2.96
N LYS A 57 45.33 -26.50 3.34
CA LYS A 57 45.06 -25.50 4.39
C LYS A 57 45.22 -24.04 3.91
N ARG A 58 45.45 -23.83 2.61
CA ARG A 58 45.70 -22.49 2.07
C ARG A 58 44.38 -21.75 1.96
N LEU A 59 44.17 -20.78 2.85
CA LEU A 59 42.95 -19.96 2.90
C LEU A 59 42.87 -18.99 1.71
N CYS A 60 43.87 -18.15 1.53
CA CYS A 60 43.79 -17.03 0.60
C CYS A 60 43.97 -17.43 -0.88
N VAL A 61 44.40 -18.66 -1.17
CA VAL A 61 44.74 -19.08 -2.54
C VAL A 61 43.54 -19.06 -3.49
N PHE A 62 42.31 -19.14 -2.98
CA PHE A 62 41.11 -19.08 -3.82
C PHE A 62 40.82 -17.68 -4.34
N CYS A 63 41.38 -16.63 -3.70
CA CYS A 63 41.16 -15.24 -4.05
C CYS A 63 42.44 -14.54 -4.52
N HIS A 64 43.58 -14.80 -3.85
CA HIS A 64 44.83 -14.07 -4.07
C HIS A 64 46.01 -14.97 -4.43
N THR A 65 46.91 -14.44 -5.26
CA THR A 65 48.19 -15.05 -5.59
C THR A 65 49.30 -14.01 -5.71
N PRO A 66 50.49 -14.25 -5.12
CA PRO A 66 51.63 -13.34 -5.29
C PRO A 66 52.18 -13.34 -6.73
N HIS A 67 51.92 -14.40 -7.52
CA HIS A 67 52.41 -14.55 -8.90
C HIS A 67 51.33 -15.14 -9.81
N HIS A 68 51.33 -14.76 -11.09
CA HIS A 68 50.29 -15.16 -12.06
C HIS A 68 48.89 -14.62 -11.73
N ALA A 69 48.80 -13.44 -11.11
CA ALA A 69 47.53 -12.75 -10.96
C ALA A 69 47.00 -12.29 -12.34
N THR A 70 45.70 -12.41 -12.53
CA THR A 70 44.98 -12.12 -13.79
C THR A 70 44.45 -10.69 -13.85
N GLY A 71 44.58 -9.92 -12.77
CA GLY A 71 43.98 -8.59 -12.64
C GLY A 71 44.46 -7.80 -11.42
N PRO A 72 43.71 -6.76 -11.01
CA PRO A 72 44.04 -5.97 -9.83
C PRO A 72 43.97 -6.81 -8.55
N LEU A 73 44.50 -6.27 -7.45
CA LEU A 73 44.41 -6.87 -6.11
C LEU A 73 45.00 -8.30 -6.00
N LEU A 74 45.96 -8.65 -6.87
CA LEU A 74 46.59 -9.96 -6.88
C LEU A 74 45.57 -11.11 -7.09
N TRP A 75 44.49 -10.85 -7.83
CA TRP A 75 43.39 -11.81 -8.00
C TRP A 75 43.84 -13.12 -8.65
N ASN A 76 43.41 -14.25 -8.09
CA ASN A 76 43.86 -15.59 -8.46
C ASN A 76 42.81 -16.41 -9.21
N ARG A 77 41.93 -15.77 -9.96
CA ARG A 77 40.93 -16.43 -10.81
C ARG A 77 40.82 -15.73 -12.14
N ASP A 78 40.44 -16.45 -13.18
CA ASP A 78 40.18 -15.82 -14.47
C ASP A 78 38.95 -14.90 -14.39
N ASP A 79 38.94 -13.90 -15.26
CA ASP A 79 37.80 -12.99 -15.40
C ASP A 79 36.66 -13.70 -16.16
N PRO A 80 35.42 -13.75 -15.63
CA PRO A 80 34.35 -14.51 -16.27
C PRO A 80 34.00 -13.97 -17.66
N THR A 81 34.10 -14.74 -18.73
CA THR A 81 33.77 -14.24 -20.09
C THR A 81 32.26 -14.15 -20.34
N SER A 82 31.44 -14.39 -19.31
CA SER A 82 29.98 -14.36 -19.34
C SER A 82 29.43 -12.98 -19.67
N THR A 83 28.31 -12.97 -20.41
CA THR A 83 27.47 -11.77 -20.59
C THR A 83 26.32 -11.88 -19.60
N TYR A 84 26.04 -10.78 -18.89
CA TYR A 84 25.02 -10.73 -17.85
C TYR A 84 23.74 -10.05 -18.36
N ILE A 85 22.62 -10.35 -17.72
CA ILE A 85 21.36 -9.60 -17.84
C ILE A 85 21.30 -8.62 -16.66
N PRO A 86 21.56 -7.32 -16.85
CA PRO A 86 21.53 -6.36 -15.74
C PRO A 86 20.10 -6.01 -15.32
N TYR A 87 19.98 -5.53 -14.07
CA TYR A 87 18.75 -4.93 -13.54
C TYR A 87 18.14 -3.88 -14.45
N GLN A 88 16.81 -3.92 -14.57
CA GLN A 88 16.02 -2.97 -15.33
C GLN A 88 14.74 -2.60 -14.59
N SER A 89 14.37 -1.33 -14.66
CA SER A 89 13.16 -0.80 -14.02
C SER A 89 12.78 0.54 -14.62
N SER A 90 11.48 0.80 -14.78
CA SER A 90 10.95 2.10 -15.19
C SER A 90 11.20 3.22 -14.18
N THR A 91 11.42 2.88 -12.90
CA THR A 91 11.69 3.87 -11.84
C THR A 91 13.18 4.01 -11.51
N ALA A 92 14.06 3.27 -12.19
CA ALA A 92 15.50 3.38 -11.96
C ALA A 92 16.02 4.73 -12.48
N PRO A 93 16.74 5.53 -11.66
CA PRO A 93 17.33 6.78 -12.13
C PRO A 93 18.50 6.54 -13.09
N VAL A 94 19.16 5.38 -12.96
CA VAL A 94 20.29 4.95 -13.79
C VAL A 94 20.13 3.45 -14.06
N LEU A 95 20.34 3.04 -15.31
CA LEU A 95 20.38 1.62 -15.69
C LEU A 95 21.83 1.13 -15.72
N PRO A 96 22.17 0.04 -15.01
CA PRO A 96 23.52 -0.50 -15.00
C PRO A 96 23.91 -1.12 -16.34
N GLY A 97 25.21 -1.09 -16.64
CA GLY A 97 25.80 -1.79 -17.76
C GLY A 97 26.16 -3.25 -17.43
N GLN A 98 27.10 -3.82 -18.19
CA GLN A 98 27.74 -5.07 -17.78
C GLN A 98 28.57 -4.85 -16.51
N PRO A 99 28.68 -5.84 -15.60
CA PRO A 99 29.49 -5.73 -14.41
C PRO A 99 30.94 -5.34 -14.70
N THR A 100 31.51 -4.49 -13.85
CA THR A 100 32.87 -3.95 -13.93
C THR A 100 33.61 -4.15 -12.61
N GLY A 101 34.87 -3.72 -12.56
CA GLY A 101 35.58 -3.45 -11.30
C GLY A 101 35.63 -4.62 -10.32
N GLY A 102 35.41 -4.31 -9.03
CA GLY A 102 35.45 -5.30 -7.95
C GLY A 102 34.36 -6.36 -8.05
N SER A 103 33.18 -6.00 -8.57
CA SER A 103 32.05 -6.91 -8.71
C SER A 103 32.36 -8.08 -9.65
N ARG A 104 33.15 -7.86 -10.70
CA ARG A 104 33.64 -8.92 -11.60
C ARG A 104 34.48 -9.97 -10.89
N LEU A 105 35.25 -9.58 -9.88
CA LEU A 105 36.04 -10.49 -9.07
C LEU A 105 35.11 -11.41 -8.27
N CYS A 106 34.09 -10.85 -7.62
CA CYS A 106 33.07 -11.60 -6.89
C CYS A 106 32.33 -12.57 -7.83
N LEU A 107 31.88 -12.08 -8.98
CA LEU A 107 31.15 -12.86 -9.97
C LEU A 107 31.98 -14.01 -10.55
N SER A 108 33.31 -13.95 -10.56
CA SER A 108 34.16 -15.09 -10.93
C SER A 108 33.94 -16.35 -10.08
N CYS A 109 33.28 -16.22 -8.91
CA CYS A 109 32.76 -17.34 -8.11
C CYS A 109 31.23 -17.39 -8.15
N HIS A 110 30.58 -16.25 -7.94
CA HIS A 110 29.14 -16.14 -7.67
C HIS A 110 28.25 -16.28 -8.92
N ASP A 111 28.82 -16.16 -10.12
CA ASP A 111 28.08 -16.42 -11.36
C ASP A 111 27.99 -17.90 -11.74
N GLY A 112 28.71 -18.76 -11.00
CA GLY A 112 28.70 -20.22 -11.18
C GLY A 112 29.37 -20.72 -12.47
N THR A 113 29.96 -19.86 -13.30
CA THR A 113 30.49 -20.25 -14.62
C THR A 113 31.93 -20.76 -14.58
N ILE A 114 32.70 -20.34 -13.57
CA ILE A 114 34.07 -20.80 -13.34
C ILE A 114 34.10 -21.74 -12.14
N ALA A 115 34.79 -22.88 -12.27
CA ALA A 115 34.94 -23.82 -11.17
C ALA A 115 35.63 -23.15 -9.96
N ILE A 116 35.16 -23.43 -8.75
CA ILE A 116 35.65 -22.78 -7.53
C ILE A 116 37.12 -23.12 -7.28
N GLY A 117 37.54 -24.35 -7.61
CA GLY A 117 38.93 -24.78 -7.50
C GLY A 117 39.85 -24.28 -8.61
N ALA A 118 39.31 -23.65 -9.68
CA ALA A 118 40.11 -23.15 -10.80
C ALA A 118 40.77 -21.82 -10.40
N VAL A 119 42.06 -21.88 -10.10
CA VAL A 119 42.86 -20.72 -9.67
C VAL A 119 43.97 -20.44 -10.67
N ALA A 120 44.21 -19.17 -11.00
CA ALA A 120 45.16 -18.76 -12.04
C ALA A 120 46.61 -19.19 -11.77
N SER A 121 46.98 -19.29 -10.48
CA SER A 121 48.31 -19.71 -10.02
C SER A 121 48.64 -21.19 -10.28
N SER A 122 47.67 -22.01 -10.71
CA SER A 122 47.84 -23.45 -10.91
C SER A 122 47.12 -23.92 -12.19
N PRO A 123 47.79 -24.71 -13.06
CA PRO A 123 47.14 -25.31 -14.23
C PRO A 123 46.20 -26.47 -13.87
N THR A 124 46.33 -27.01 -12.64
CA THR A 124 45.45 -28.06 -12.12
C THR A 124 44.47 -27.44 -11.13
N GLU A 125 43.18 -27.76 -11.32
CA GLU A 125 42.10 -27.36 -10.41
C GLU A 125 42.35 -27.92 -8.99
N ILE A 126 42.07 -27.11 -7.97
CA ILE A 126 42.02 -27.60 -6.60
C ILE A 126 40.75 -28.46 -6.46
N GLU A 127 40.90 -29.72 -6.08
CA GLU A 127 39.75 -30.62 -5.90
C GLU A 127 38.81 -30.13 -4.79
N MET A 128 37.58 -29.79 -5.16
CA MET A 128 36.53 -29.26 -4.28
C MET A 128 35.45 -30.31 -3.96
N THR A 129 34.76 -30.16 -2.83
CA THR A 129 33.56 -30.94 -2.49
C THR A 129 32.40 -30.66 -3.44
N GLN A 130 32.36 -29.45 -3.99
CA GLN A 130 31.43 -29.02 -5.03
C GLN A 130 32.21 -28.15 -6.02
N ARG A 131 32.10 -28.47 -7.32
CA ARG A 131 32.93 -27.88 -8.36
C ARG A 131 32.52 -26.44 -8.72
N PHE A 132 31.22 -26.16 -8.76
CA PHE A 132 30.65 -24.87 -9.13
C PHE A 132 29.71 -24.36 -8.04
N LEU A 133 29.56 -23.03 -7.92
CA LEU A 133 28.53 -22.43 -7.09
C LEU A 133 27.26 -22.26 -7.93
N ASP A 134 26.43 -23.30 -7.97
CA ASP A 134 25.30 -23.44 -8.89
C ASP A 134 23.94 -23.56 -8.19
N SER A 135 23.90 -23.35 -6.87
CA SER A 135 22.68 -23.41 -6.07
C SER A 135 22.76 -22.58 -4.79
N GLY A 136 21.58 -22.19 -4.28
CA GLY A 136 21.42 -21.36 -3.08
C GLY A 136 21.46 -19.86 -3.38
N SER A 137 21.15 -19.05 -2.37
CA SER A 137 21.02 -17.58 -2.49
C SER A 137 22.32 -16.84 -2.80
N SER A 138 23.47 -17.52 -2.73
CA SER A 138 24.76 -16.97 -3.13
C SER A 138 25.16 -17.29 -4.57
N ALA A 139 24.39 -18.13 -5.27
CA ALA A 139 24.61 -18.45 -6.68
C ALA A 139 23.78 -17.50 -7.54
N LEU A 140 24.32 -16.31 -7.81
CA LEU A 140 23.64 -15.24 -8.56
C LEU A 140 23.48 -15.61 -10.03
N GLY A 141 24.44 -16.35 -10.59
CA GLY A 141 24.41 -16.71 -12.00
C GLY A 141 24.74 -15.53 -12.91
N THR A 142 24.20 -15.58 -14.13
CA THR A 142 24.42 -14.53 -15.16
C THR A 142 23.19 -13.66 -15.40
N ASP A 143 22.07 -13.99 -14.75
CA ASP A 143 20.92 -13.10 -14.68
C ASP A 143 21.03 -12.31 -13.37
N LEU A 144 21.25 -11.01 -13.46
CA LEU A 144 21.34 -10.10 -12.32
C LEU A 144 20.12 -9.17 -12.28
N SER A 145 19.05 -9.51 -13.01
CA SER A 145 17.87 -8.66 -13.08
C SER A 145 17.05 -8.69 -11.78
N ASP A 146 17.27 -9.68 -10.92
CA ASP A 146 16.69 -9.85 -9.59
C ASP A 146 17.63 -9.44 -8.44
N ASP A 147 18.77 -8.83 -8.77
CA ASP A 147 19.75 -8.32 -7.81
C ASP A 147 19.75 -6.79 -7.78
N HIS A 148 20.11 -6.22 -6.63
CA HIS A 148 20.35 -4.79 -6.51
C HIS A 148 21.44 -4.38 -7.50
N PRO A 149 21.22 -3.31 -8.29
CA PRO A 149 22.14 -2.93 -9.35
C PRO A 149 23.54 -2.63 -8.81
N ILE A 150 24.54 -2.96 -9.62
CA ILE A 150 25.97 -2.72 -9.39
C ILE A 150 26.60 -2.23 -10.70
N SER A 151 27.84 -1.73 -10.62
CA SER A 151 28.63 -1.27 -11.77
C SER A 151 27.96 -0.15 -12.55
N PHE A 152 27.44 0.84 -11.81
CA PHE A 152 26.94 2.09 -12.34
C PHE A 152 27.46 3.25 -11.50
N VAL A 153 27.63 4.43 -12.12
CA VAL A 153 28.10 5.64 -11.45
C VAL A 153 27.03 6.14 -10.47
N TYR A 154 27.40 6.27 -9.20
CA TYR A 154 26.57 6.89 -8.17
C TYR A 154 27.15 8.28 -7.85
N ASP A 155 26.67 9.30 -8.55
CA ASP A 155 27.11 10.68 -8.36
C ASP A 155 25.96 11.60 -7.89
N SER A 156 26.27 12.87 -7.65
CA SER A 156 25.28 13.85 -7.17
C SER A 156 24.13 14.09 -8.16
N THR A 157 24.26 13.68 -9.43
CA THR A 157 23.18 13.84 -10.40
C THR A 157 21.98 12.96 -10.07
N ILE A 158 22.19 11.82 -9.41
CA ILE A 158 21.11 10.93 -8.95
C ILE A 158 20.21 11.66 -7.94
N ASN A 159 20.78 12.27 -6.89
CA ASN A 159 20.01 13.05 -5.91
C ASN A 159 19.30 14.24 -6.57
N THR A 160 19.96 14.95 -7.51
CA THR A 160 19.31 16.08 -8.19
C THR A 160 18.15 15.66 -9.09
N SER A 161 18.19 14.44 -9.64
CA SER A 161 17.15 13.91 -10.51
C SER A 161 16.00 13.31 -9.70
N ASN A 162 16.31 12.70 -8.56
CA ASN A 162 15.33 12.18 -7.62
C ASN A 162 15.84 12.38 -6.18
N PRO A 163 15.20 13.28 -5.38
CA PRO A 163 15.64 13.58 -4.02
C PRO A 163 15.44 12.41 -3.05
N GLU A 164 14.77 11.33 -3.46
CA GLU A 164 14.67 10.09 -2.68
C GLU A 164 15.98 9.28 -2.66
N TYR A 165 17.05 9.75 -3.29
CA TYR A 165 18.40 9.22 -3.15
C TYR A 165 19.29 10.22 -2.43
N LYS A 166 20.22 9.77 -1.58
CA LYS A 166 21.18 10.64 -0.88
C LYS A 166 22.32 11.06 -1.80
N ASP A 167 22.87 12.25 -1.57
CA ASP A 167 24.08 12.68 -2.25
C ASP A 167 25.27 11.78 -1.83
N PRO A 168 26.15 11.35 -2.77
CA PRO A 168 27.29 10.49 -2.45
C PRO A 168 28.24 11.07 -1.38
N GLY A 169 28.30 12.39 -1.23
CA GLY A 169 29.10 13.03 -0.18
C GLY A 169 28.55 12.87 1.24
N LEU A 170 27.37 12.26 1.39
CA LEU A 170 26.72 11.96 2.68
C LEU A 170 26.83 10.49 3.09
N LEU A 171 27.41 9.63 2.26
CA LEU A 171 27.65 8.23 2.60
C LEU A 171 28.64 8.14 3.76
N ILE A 172 28.44 7.15 4.64
CA ILE A 172 29.43 6.82 5.67
C ILE A 172 30.74 6.28 5.05
N ASP A 173 31.83 6.38 5.81
CA ASP A 173 33.16 5.96 5.36
C ASP A 173 33.24 4.45 4.99
N GLN A 174 32.34 3.62 5.53
CA GLN A 174 32.27 2.18 5.28
C GLN A 174 31.65 1.85 3.92
N VAL A 175 30.68 2.65 3.47
CA VAL A 175 29.98 2.45 2.18
C VAL A 175 30.73 3.25 1.11
N GLN A 176 31.67 2.57 0.43
CA GLN A 176 32.56 3.23 -0.52
C GLN A 176 32.19 2.91 -1.97
N LEU A 177 32.22 3.95 -2.81
CA LEU A 177 32.24 3.81 -4.26
C LEU A 177 33.66 3.49 -4.73
N ASP A 178 33.79 2.83 -5.86
CA ASP A 178 35.10 2.57 -6.42
C ASP A 178 35.79 3.85 -6.96
N ARG A 179 37.01 3.70 -7.47
CA ARG A 179 37.80 4.83 -7.98
C ARG A 179 37.15 5.60 -9.16
N ASN A 180 36.18 5.00 -9.83
CA ASN A 180 35.43 5.60 -10.93
C ASN A 180 34.11 6.22 -10.44
N GLY A 181 33.82 6.16 -9.13
CA GLY A 181 32.54 6.56 -8.56
C GLY A 181 31.43 5.53 -8.81
N GLU A 182 31.77 4.28 -9.14
CA GLU A 182 30.77 3.25 -9.37
C GLU A 182 30.41 2.53 -8.06
N MET A 183 29.12 2.27 -7.88
CA MET A 183 28.64 1.32 -6.85
C MET A 183 29.09 -0.08 -7.26
N GLN A 184 29.67 -0.84 -6.34
CA GLN A 184 30.13 -2.21 -6.58
C GLN A 184 29.63 -3.13 -5.46
N CYS A 185 29.81 -4.45 -5.60
CA CYS A 185 29.57 -5.38 -4.48
C CYS A 185 30.31 -4.95 -3.20
N THR A 186 31.49 -4.35 -3.36
CA THR A 186 32.31 -3.84 -2.24
C THR A 186 31.77 -2.60 -1.56
N SER A 187 30.74 -1.95 -2.11
CA SER A 187 30.04 -0.85 -1.44
C SER A 187 29.20 -1.35 -0.27
N CYS A 188 28.77 -2.62 -0.32
CA CYS A 188 27.97 -3.25 0.73
C CYS A 188 28.71 -4.37 1.46
N HIS A 189 29.71 -4.98 0.82
CA HIS A 189 30.45 -6.12 1.36
C HIS A 189 31.96 -5.89 1.48
N ASP A 190 32.56 -6.12 2.65
CA ASP A 190 34.01 -6.22 2.82
C ASP A 190 34.44 -7.69 2.87
N PRO A 191 35.07 -8.25 1.82
CA PRO A 191 35.48 -9.66 1.80
C PRO A 191 36.49 -10.05 2.89
N HIS A 192 37.06 -9.10 3.64
CA HIS A 192 38.01 -9.34 4.71
C HIS A 192 37.45 -9.18 6.12
N ASP A 193 36.24 -8.63 6.25
CA ASP A 193 35.61 -8.38 7.55
C ASP A 193 34.19 -8.96 7.57
N ASN A 194 33.93 -9.84 8.54
CA ASN A 194 32.63 -10.46 8.72
C ASN A 194 32.03 -10.13 10.10
N GLU A 195 32.37 -8.96 10.66
CA GLU A 195 31.82 -8.47 11.93
C GLU A 195 30.29 -8.52 11.94
N PHE A 196 29.64 -8.06 10.87
CA PHE A 196 28.18 -7.97 10.78
C PHE A 196 27.52 -9.19 10.10
N GLY A 197 28.30 -10.24 9.79
CA GLY A 197 27.84 -11.37 8.99
C GLY A 197 27.60 -11.00 7.53
N LYS A 198 27.53 -12.02 6.65
CA LYS A 198 27.43 -11.85 5.19
C LYS A 198 28.48 -10.87 4.60
N PHE A 199 29.60 -10.64 5.31
CA PHE A 199 30.59 -9.62 4.98
C PHE A 199 30.03 -8.19 4.88
N LEU A 200 28.89 -7.87 5.49
CA LEU A 200 28.34 -6.52 5.40
C LEU A 200 29.30 -5.49 6.02
N VAL A 201 29.36 -4.30 5.43
CA VAL A 201 30.21 -3.19 5.92
C VAL A 201 29.63 -2.49 7.15
N GLU A 202 28.37 -2.75 7.49
CA GLU A 202 27.70 -2.31 8.71
C GLU A 202 26.55 -3.25 9.12
N ASP A 203 26.01 -3.06 10.32
CA ASP A 203 24.82 -3.77 10.79
C ASP A 203 23.58 -3.32 10.01
N ASN A 204 22.82 -4.27 9.46
CA ASN A 204 21.65 -3.96 8.63
C ASN A 204 20.31 -3.99 9.38
N THR A 205 20.31 -3.98 10.72
CA THR A 205 19.07 -3.82 11.48
C THR A 205 18.36 -2.53 11.06
N GLY A 206 17.08 -2.63 10.74
CA GLY A 206 16.29 -1.51 10.22
C GLY A 206 16.64 -1.10 8.79
N SER A 207 17.33 -1.97 8.03
CA SER A 207 17.82 -1.67 6.68
C SER A 207 18.79 -0.48 6.62
N ALA A 208 19.66 -0.33 7.63
CA ALA A 208 20.61 0.78 7.72
C ALA A 208 21.40 0.99 6.42
N ILE A 209 21.92 -0.10 5.83
CA ILE A 209 22.73 -0.05 4.60
C ILE A 209 21.95 0.45 3.39
N CYS A 210 20.66 0.14 3.34
CA CYS A 210 19.77 0.62 2.29
C CYS A 210 19.61 2.14 2.43
N THR A 211 19.43 2.60 3.67
CA THR A 211 19.20 4.01 3.95
C THR A 211 20.43 4.90 3.79
N GLU A 212 21.63 4.34 3.63
CA GLU A 212 22.83 5.09 3.22
C GLU A 212 22.67 5.72 1.84
N CYS A 213 21.93 5.08 0.94
CA CYS A 213 21.64 5.61 -0.40
C CYS A 213 20.17 6.01 -0.59
N HIS A 214 19.22 5.23 -0.06
CA HIS A 214 17.79 5.41 -0.29
C HIS A 214 17.13 6.19 0.86
N GLN A 215 16.38 7.24 0.54
CA GLN A 215 15.65 8.08 1.49
C GLN A 215 14.22 8.35 0.99
N PRO A 216 13.37 7.31 0.87
CA PRO A 216 12.03 7.46 0.36
C PRO A 216 11.22 8.48 1.17
N THR A 217 10.48 9.34 0.47
CA THR A 217 9.74 10.43 1.10
C THR A 217 8.76 9.87 2.11
N GLY A 218 8.83 10.33 3.37
CA GLY A 218 7.85 9.99 4.42
C GLY A 218 8.13 8.69 5.19
N TRP A 219 9.16 7.91 4.81
CA TRP A 219 9.45 6.59 5.40
C TRP A 219 9.53 6.59 6.92
N THR A 220 10.23 7.57 7.50
CA THR A 220 10.49 7.66 8.95
C THR A 220 9.24 7.93 9.80
N ALA A 221 8.09 8.13 9.17
CA ALA A 221 6.80 8.31 9.84
C ALA A 221 5.87 7.10 9.66
N THR A 222 6.30 6.08 8.91
CA THR A 222 5.47 4.92 8.60
C THR A 222 5.51 3.88 9.74
N PRO A 223 4.43 3.12 9.95
CA PRO A 223 4.48 1.94 10.81
C PRO A 223 5.45 0.86 10.32
N HIS A 224 5.80 0.85 9.03
CA HIS A 224 6.80 -0.09 8.48
C HIS A 224 8.23 0.21 8.95
N ASP A 225 8.50 1.45 9.37
CA ASP A 225 9.78 1.86 9.97
C ASP A 225 9.76 1.77 11.51
N LEU A 226 8.59 1.97 12.13
CA LEU A 226 8.48 2.23 13.58
C LEU A 226 7.86 1.09 14.41
N SER A 227 7.33 0.05 13.76
CA SER A 227 6.54 -0.97 14.46
C SER A 227 7.39 -2.09 15.04
N THR A 228 7.30 -2.29 16.35
CA THR A 228 7.90 -3.43 17.04
C THR A 228 7.09 -4.73 16.87
N ALA A 229 6.05 -4.74 16.01
CA ALA A 229 5.19 -5.91 15.83
C ALA A 229 5.99 -7.08 15.25
N GLY A 230 5.77 -8.27 15.80
CA GLY A 230 6.41 -9.50 15.35
C GLY A 230 5.38 -10.50 14.83
N TRP A 231 5.87 -11.49 14.11
CA TRP A 231 5.07 -12.62 13.65
C TRP A 231 4.58 -13.47 14.83
N ASN A 232 3.28 -13.76 14.85
CA ASN A 232 2.64 -14.54 15.92
C ASN A 232 2.88 -16.06 15.82
N GLY A 233 3.58 -16.53 14.78
CA GLY A 233 3.89 -17.94 14.54
C GLY A 233 2.83 -18.72 13.74
N ASN A 234 1.74 -18.08 13.33
CA ASN A 234 0.71 -18.69 12.48
C ASN A 234 0.99 -18.43 11.01
N GLY A 235 0.71 -19.42 10.15
CA GLY A 235 0.96 -19.28 8.71
C GLY A 235 2.44 -19.44 8.34
N ALA A 236 2.85 -18.80 7.25
CA ALA A 236 4.25 -18.77 6.82
C ALA A 236 4.96 -17.59 7.46
N ASP A 237 6.25 -17.76 7.78
CA ASP A 237 7.10 -16.67 8.23
C ASP A 237 7.14 -15.56 7.15
N PRO A 238 6.76 -14.30 7.47
CA PRO A 238 6.80 -13.20 6.53
C PRO A 238 8.23 -12.81 6.12
N TRP A 239 9.26 -13.16 6.90
CA TRP A 239 10.64 -12.73 6.68
C TRP A 239 11.60 -13.91 6.50
N PRO A 240 11.44 -14.74 5.45
CA PRO A 240 12.19 -15.99 5.31
C PRO A 240 13.70 -15.83 5.07
N HIS A 241 14.18 -14.61 4.81
CA HIS A 241 15.55 -14.33 4.39
C HIS A 241 16.34 -13.45 5.37
N THR A 242 15.69 -13.00 6.45
CA THR A 242 16.34 -12.28 7.55
C THR A 242 16.28 -13.13 8.83
N THR A 243 16.99 -12.71 9.87
CA THR A 243 16.89 -13.30 11.21
C THR A 243 16.16 -12.38 12.19
N TYR A 244 15.63 -11.26 11.69
CA TYR A 244 14.98 -10.24 12.48
C TYR A 244 13.52 -10.63 12.73
N THR A 245 12.99 -10.28 13.90
CA THR A 245 11.68 -10.77 14.36
C THR A 245 10.61 -9.69 14.45
N THR A 246 10.94 -8.44 14.10
CA THR A 246 10.03 -7.31 14.17
C THR A 246 9.96 -6.58 12.83
N VAL A 247 8.87 -5.86 12.59
CA VAL A 247 8.71 -5.03 11.39
C VAL A 247 9.83 -3.97 11.32
N GLU A 248 10.08 -3.24 12.40
CA GLU A 248 11.13 -2.20 12.44
C GLU A 248 12.53 -2.76 12.18
N ASP A 249 12.90 -3.91 12.74
CA ASP A 249 14.23 -4.50 12.55
C ASP A 249 14.43 -5.01 11.11
N ASN A 250 13.35 -5.44 10.44
CA ASN A 250 13.39 -5.83 9.03
C ASN A 250 13.44 -4.61 8.10
N GLY A 251 12.82 -3.48 8.45
CA GLY A 251 12.84 -2.24 7.66
C GLY A 251 12.39 -2.43 6.21
N CYS A 252 13.23 -2.06 5.24
CA CYS A 252 12.96 -2.26 3.82
C CYS A 252 12.84 -3.74 3.44
N GLU A 253 13.55 -4.65 4.11
CA GLU A 253 13.53 -6.10 3.84
C GLU A 253 12.20 -6.78 4.20
N ASN A 254 11.26 -6.06 4.83
CA ASN A 254 9.86 -6.49 4.93
C ASN A 254 9.26 -6.81 3.55
N CYS A 255 9.61 -6.01 2.54
CA CYS A 255 9.06 -6.12 1.18
C CYS A 255 10.14 -6.33 0.13
N HIS A 256 11.34 -5.77 0.34
CA HIS A 256 12.43 -5.81 -0.63
C HIS A 256 13.41 -6.94 -0.36
N ARG A 257 14.08 -7.42 -1.42
CA ARG A 257 15.10 -8.46 -1.31
C ARG A 257 16.31 -8.14 -2.19
N PRO A 258 17.44 -7.68 -1.62
CA PRO A 258 18.54 -7.14 -2.41
C PRO A 258 19.18 -8.15 -3.38
N HIS A 259 19.05 -9.45 -3.12
CA HIS A 259 19.57 -10.49 -4.01
C HIS A 259 18.55 -11.58 -4.21
N THR A 260 18.44 -12.09 -5.43
CA THR A 260 17.50 -13.17 -5.81
C THR A 260 16.03 -12.83 -5.51
N ALA A 261 15.63 -11.61 -5.88
CA ALA A 261 14.27 -11.08 -5.70
C ALA A 261 13.23 -11.88 -6.51
N GLY A 262 12.04 -12.09 -5.93
CA GLY A 262 10.93 -12.73 -6.64
C GLY A 262 10.35 -11.85 -7.74
N ARG A 263 10.33 -10.53 -7.54
CA ARG A 263 10.00 -9.55 -8.60
C ARG A 263 11.21 -8.68 -8.91
N HIS A 264 11.64 -8.76 -10.16
CA HIS A 264 12.93 -8.22 -10.62
C HIS A 264 12.90 -6.69 -10.61
N GLU A 265 11.94 -6.06 -11.30
CA GLU A 265 11.93 -4.62 -11.56
C GLU A 265 11.78 -3.75 -10.30
N ARG A 266 11.33 -4.31 -9.19
CA ARG A 266 11.14 -3.61 -7.91
C ARG A 266 11.89 -4.24 -6.74
N ILE A 267 12.67 -5.30 -7.02
CA ILE A 267 13.48 -6.01 -6.03
C ILE A 267 12.58 -6.45 -4.85
N LEU A 268 11.43 -7.07 -5.15
CA LEU A 268 10.49 -7.51 -4.12
C LEU A 268 10.71 -8.98 -3.73
N ASN A 269 10.37 -9.31 -2.49
CA ASN A 269 10.46 -10.66 -1.94
C ASN A 269 9.73 -11.71 -2.81
N PHE A 270 8.53 -11.37 -3.28
CA PHE A 270 7.68 -12.25 -4.07
C PHE A 270 7.31 -11.63 -5.42
N SER A 271 7.07 -12.48 -6.43
CA SER A 271 6.70 -12.05 -7.78
C SER A 271 5.30 -11.43 -7.84
N ALA A 272 4.35 -11.98 -7.08
CA ALA A 272 3.02 -11.42 -6.88
C ALA A 272 3.07 -10.29 -5.85
N GLU A 273 2.51 -9.12 -6.19
CA GLU A 273 2.53 -7.94 -5.31
C GLU A 273 1.84 -8.25 -3.97
N GLU A 274 0.68 -8.90 -4.02
CA GLU A 274 -0.17 -9.18 -2.86
C GLU A 274 0.56 -10.03 -1.82
N GLU A 275 1.46 -10.93 -2.24
CA GLU A 275 2.27 -11.73 -1.33
C GLU A 275 3.27 -10.90 -0.53
N ASN A 276 3.68 -9.73 -1.02
CA ASN A 276 4.56 -8.83 -0.27
C ASN A 276 3.81 -8.06 0.82
N CYS A 277 2.47 -7.97 0.74
CA CYS A 277 1.65 -7.26 1.73
C CYS A 277 0.92 -8.23 2.67
N LEU A 278 0.23 -9.23 2.10
CA LEU A 278 -0.69 -10.09 2.83
C LEU A 278 -0.01 -11.09 3.77
N ARG A 279 1.30 -11.33 3.66
CA ARG A 279 2.05 -12.15 4.65
C ARG A 279 2.06 -11.52 6.04
N CYS A 280 1.89 -10.20 6.12
CA CYS A 280 1.79 -9.44 7.36
C CYS A 280 0.37 -8.95 7.64
N HIS A 281 -0.40 -8.64 6.58
CA HIS A 281 -1.75 -8.10 6.64
C HIS A 281 -2.88 -9.16 6.62
N ASP A 282 -2.55 -10.42 6.91
CA ASP A 282 -3.49 -11.54 7.11
C ASP A 282 -3.85 -11.76 8.61
N GLY A 283 -3.47 -10.82 9.48
CA GLY A 283 -3.66 -10.94 10.93
C GLY A 283 -2.52 -11.66 11.66
N ASN A 284 -1.44 -12.06 10.97
CA ASN A 284 -0.31 -12.75 11.61
C ASN A 284 0.79 -11.82 12.13
N VAL A 285 0.85 -10.59 11.61
CA VAL A 285 1.71 -9.49 12.12
C VAL A 285 0.85 -8.27 12.44
N ALA A 286 0.04 -7.82 11.48
CA ALA A 286 -0.92 -6.75 11.68
C ALA A 286 -2.02 -7.19 12.66
N SER A 287 -2.56 -6.25 13.43
CA SER A 287 -3.63 -6.53 14.39
C SER A 287 -5.00 -6.82 13.75
N THR A 288 -5.14 -6.49 12.47
CA THR A 288 -6.34 -6.72 11.66
C THR A 288 -6.00 -7.59 10.46
N ASP A 289 -6.96 -8.40 10.04
CA ASP A 289 -6.83 -9.29 8.89
C ASP A 289 -7.55 -8.68 7.68
N VAL A 290 -6.77 -8.18 6.72
CA VAL A 290 -7.28 -7.65 5.43
C VAL A 290 -7.51 -8.79 4.44
N GLN A 291 -6.74 -9.89 4.54
CA GLN A 291 -6.85 -11.02 3.62
C GLN A 291 -8.24 -11.67 3.68
N SER A 292 -8.81 -11.85 4.88
CA SER A 292 -10.16 -12.40 5.00
C SER A 292 -11.23 -11.46 4.44
N GLU A 293 -11.05 -10.15 4.54
CA GLU A 293 -11.98 -9.16 3.98
C GLU A 293 -12.03 -9.25 2.45
N LEU A 294 -10.88 -9.42 1.79
CA LEU A 294 -10.79 -9.56 0.32
C LEU A 294 -11.51 -10.81 -0.21
N SER A 295 -11.78 -11.80 0.65
CA SER A 295 -12.49 -13.04 0.29
C SER A 295 -14.02 -12.92 0.36
N LYS A 296 -14.56 -11.79 0.80
CA LYS A 296 -16.00 -11.55 0.93
C LYS A 296 -16.70 -11.46 -0.44
N LEU A 297 -18.04 -11.56 -0.42
CA LEU A 297 -18.90 -11.58 -1.60
C LEU A 297 -18.64 -10.40 -2.55
N SER A 298 -18.49 -9.21 -2.01
CA SER A 298 -18.19 -8.00 -2.77
C SER A 298 -16.86 -7.43 -2.29
N SER A 299 -15.82 -7.51 -3.10
CA SER A 299 -14.48 -7.03 -2.75
C SER A 299 -13.79 -6.31 -3.90
N HIS A 300 -12.80 -5.48 -3.57
CA HIS A 300 -11.87 -5.01 -4.59
C HIS A 300 -10.98 -6.19 -5.02
N PRO A 301 -10.92 -6.51 -6.33
CA PRO A 301 -10.38 -7.78 -6.78
C PRO A 301 -8.86 -7.74 -6.98
N VAL A 302 -8.10 -7.53 -5.90
CA VAL A 302 -6.63 -7.42 -5.97
C VAL A 302 -5.96 -8.68 -6.52
N ALA A 303 -6.58 -9.85 -6.33
CA ALA A 303 -6.04 -11.11 -6.84
C ALA A 303 -6.24 -11.33 -8.35
N ASN A 304 -6.97 -10.44 -9.05
CA ASN A 304 -7.27 -10.62 -10.48
C ASN A 304 -6.15 -10.11 -11.40
N THR A 305 -5.29 -9.23 -10.91
CA THR A 305 -4.18 -8.64 -11.64
C THR A 305 -2.90 -8.86 -10.85
N LEU A 306 -1.81 -9.18 -11.55
CA LEU A 306 -0.53 -9.49 -10.91
C LEU A 306 0.60 -8.72 -11.58
N GLY A 307 1.22 -7.81 -10.84
CA GLY A 307 2.39 -7.06 -11.26
C GLY A 307 2.13 -6.19 -12.48
N VAL A 308 0.95 -5.57 -12.57
CA VAL A 308 0.59 -4.68 -13.68
C VAL A 308 0.74 -3.20 -13.32
N HIS A 309 0.78 -2.84 -12.04
CA HIS A 309 1.02 -1.47 -11.61
C HIS A 309 2.44 -1.02 -11.96
N ASP A 310 2.51 0.17 -12.54
CA ASP A 310 3.75 0.93 -12.70
C ASP A 310 3.60 2.29 -12.00
N PRO A 311 4.50 2.69 -11.08
CA PRO A 311 4.42 3.99 -10.40
C PRO A 311 4.40 5.20 -11.34
N LEU A 312 4.91 5.05 -12.58
CA LEU A 312 4.90 6.10 -13.60
C LEU A 312 3.64 6.09 -14.47
N GLU A 313 2.70 5.18 -14.25
CA GLU A 313 1.46 5.14 -15.01
C GLU A 313 0.61 6.40 -14.80
N ASN A 314 -0.23 6.69 -15.79
CA ASN A 314 -1.17 7.80 -15.70
C ASN A 314 -2.55 7.26 -15.32
N PRO A 315 -3.06 7.52 -14.10
CA PRO A 315 -4.36 7.04 -13.67
C PRO A 315 -5.53 7.51 -14.54
N ALA A 316 -5.36 8.61 -15.28
CA ALA A 316 -6.41 9.09 -16.20
C ALA A 316 -6.49 8.28 -17.51
N THR A 317 -5.49 7.46 -17.85
CA THR A 317 -5.41 6.78 -19.16
C THR A 317 -4.95 5.33 -19.09
N MET A 318 -4.53 4.84 -17.92
CA MET A 318 -4.08 3.46 -17.73
C MET A 318 -5.22 2.46 -17.96
N ASN A 319 -4.85 1.21 -18.26
CA ASN A 319 -5.81 0.13 -18.17
C ASN A 319 -6.20 -0.07 -16.71
N ARG A 320 -7.50 -0.16 -16.43
CA ARG A 320 -7.99 -0.32 -15.07
C ARG A 320 -7.52 -1.66 -14.48
N HIS A 321 -6.84 -1.58 -13.36
CA HIS A 321 -6.46 -2.70 -12.52
C HIS A 321 -6.57 -2.26 -11.05
N VAL A 322 -6.40 -3.20 -10.13
CA VAL A 322 -6.43 -2.91 -8.69
C VAL A 322 -5.34 -3.73 -8.03
N GLU A 323 -4.29 -3.08 -7.54
CA GLU A 323 -3.26 -3.65 -6.70
C GLU A 323 -3.20 -2.88 -5.36
N CYS A 324 -2.41 -3.35 -4.39
CA CYS A 324 -2.34 -2.71 -3.07
C CYS A 324 -1.84 -1.26 -3.19
N VAL A 325 -0.85 -1.05 -4.04
CA VAL A 325 -0.20 0.26 -4.22
C VAL A 325 -1.01 1.25 -5.07
N ASP A 326 -2.14 0.83 -5.66
CA ASP A 326 -3.06 1.75 -6.33
C ASP A 326 -3.79 2.66 -5.36
N CYS A 327 -3.99 2.18 -4.13
CA CYS A 327 -4.73 2.85 -3.07
C CYS A 327 -3.83 3.20 -1.88
N HIS A 328 -2.68 2.54 -1.72
CA HIS A 328 -1.75 2.77 -0.62
C HIS A 328 -0.36 3.13 -1.13
N ASN A 329 0.40 3.88 -0.34
CA ASN A 329 1.82 4.08 -0.58
C ASN A 329 2.57 3.59 0.66
N PRO A 330 3.21 2.40 0.64
CA PRO A 330 3.83 1.82 1.82
C PRO A 330 4.97 2.67 2.39
N HIS A 331 5.57 3.56 1.58
CA HIS A 331 6.62 4.49 2.00
C HIS A 331 6.09 5.75 2.69
N GLN A 332 4.78 6.02 2.63
CA GLN A 332 4.17 7.21 3.23
C GLN A 332 2.98 6.91 4.15
N ALA A 333 2.39 5.71 4.04
CA ALA A 333 1.23 5.29 4.79
C ALA A 333 1.51 5.37 6.29
N ASN A 334 0.62 6.03 7.03
CA ASN A 334 0.78 6.29 8.45
C ASN A 334 -0.56 6.42 9.20
N GLY A 335 -0.50 6.55 10.52
CA GLY A 335 -1.67 6.57 11.39
C GLY A 335 -2.39 7.93 11.52
N GLN A 336 -2.03 8.94 10.73
CA GLN A 336 -2.70 10.24 10.81
C GLN A 336 -4.17 10.15 10.38
N THR A 337 -5.07 10.67 11.20
CA THR A 337 -6.49 10.76 10.86
C THR A 337 -6.78 12.03 10.06
N ALA A 338 -7.87 12.01 9.29
CA ALA A 338 -8.32 13.15 8.51
C ALA A 338 -9.84 13.28 8.57
N THR A 339 -10.33 14.51 8.36
CA THR A 339 -11.75 14.80 8.19
C THR A 339 -12.07 15.02 6.72
N ALA A 340 -13.23 14.54 6.29
CA ALA A 340 -13.65 14.61 4.90
C ALA A 340 -13.62 16.06 4.37
N PRO A 341 -13.19 16.27 3.11
CA PRO A 341 -12.84 15.23 2.13
C PRO A 341 -11.35 14.84 2.13
N ASN A 342 -10.53 15.34 3.06
CA ASN A 342 -9.07 15.21 3.01
C ASN A 342 -8.58 13.76 3.09
N VAL A 343 -7.48 13.47 2.42
CA VAL A 343 -6.77 12.18 2.51
C VAL A 343 -6.30 11.92 3.95
N SER A 344 -6.49 10.68 4.42
CA SER A 344 -5.94 10.20 5.69
C SER A 344 -4.51 9.68 5.52
N GLY A 345 -3.80 9.50 6.64
CA GLY A 345 -2.45 8.95 6.66
C GLY A 345 -2.33 7.59 5.97
N ALA A 346 -3.37 6.75 6.03
CA ALA A 346 -3.37 5.44 5.36
C ALA A 346 -3.30 5.54 3.82
N LEU A 347 -3.74 6.67 3.26
CA LEU A 347 -3.79 6.95 1.82
C LEU A 347 -2.77 8.04 1.41
N GLN A 348 -1.87 8.41 2.32
CA GLN A 348 -0.90 9.48 2.10
C GLN A 348 0.04 9.13 0.94
N GLY A 349 0.31 10.09 0.06
CA GLY A 349 1.28 9.92 -1.03
C GLY A 349 0.75 9.16 -2.26
N VAL A 350 -0.53 8.81 -2.28
CA VAL A 350 -1.19 8.10 -3.38
C VAL A 350 -1.61 9.10 -4.46
N THR A 351 -1.56 8.70 -5.73
CA THR A 351 -2.03 9.54 -6.85
C THR A 351 -3.56 9.52 -6.96
N GLY A 352 -4.14 10.47 -7.68
CA GLY A 352 -5.59 10.53 -7.88
C GLY A 352 -5.99 11.16 -9.20
N VAL A 353 -7.30 11.29 -9.40
CA VAL A 353 -7.94 12.02 -10.49
C VAL A 353 -8.95 13.00 -9.89
N ASN A 354 -8.79 14.30 -10.17
CA ASN A 354 -9.69 15.31 -9.63
C ASN A 354 -11.05 15.38 -10.37
N ILE A 355 -11.95 16.25 -9.91
CA ILE A 355 -13.28 16.43 -10.50
C ILE A 355 -13.24 16.82 -11.99
N SER A 356 -12.17 17.46 -12.46
CA SER A 356 -11.97 17.82 -13.87
C SER A 356 -11.40 16.68 -14.72
N GLY A 357 -11.14 15.50 -14.14
CA GLY A 357 -10.56 14.35 -14.83
C GLY A 357 -9.03 14.43 -15.00
N LEU A 358 -8.35 15.28 -14.24
CA LEU A 358 -6.90 15.45 -14.33
C LEU A 358 -6.16 14.67 -13.23
N LYS A 359 -5.02 14.06 -13.59
CA LYS A 359 -4.10 13.42 -12.63
C LYS A 359 -3.66 14.42 -11.57
N VAL A 360 -3.72 14.02 -10.31
CA VAL A 360 -3.13 14.72 -9.16
C VAL A 360 -2.08 13.84 -8.48
N THR A 361 -0.99 14.44 -8.00
CA THR A 361 0.16 13.73 -7.43
C THR A 361 0.83 14.58 -6.35
N PRO A 362 0.64 14.29 -5.05
CA PRO A 362 -0.32 13.31 -4.50
C PRO A 362 -1.77 13.81 -4.54
N ALA A 363 -2.73 12.91 -4.29
CA ALA A 363 -4.12 13.25 -4.01
C ALA A 363 -4.23 14.05 -2.70
N SER A 364 -5.10 15.06 -2.70
CA SER A 364 -5.43 15.86 -1.51
C SER A 364 -6.74 15.41 -0.87
N TYR A 365 -7.64 14.82 -1.67
CA TYR A 365 -8.96 14.40 -1.23
C TYR A 365 -9.21 12.91 -1.52
N GLN A 366 -9.90 12.20 -0.63
CA GLN A 366 -10.11 10.74 -0.75
C GLN A 366 -10.82 10.37 -2.05
N TYR A 367 -11.82 11.17 -2.46
CA TYR A 367 -12.57 10.90 -3.68
C TYR A 367 -11.68 10.89 -4.93
N GLU A 368 -10.55 11.61 -4.92
CA GLU A 368 -9.63 11.65 -6.07
C GLU A 368 -8.97 10.28 -6.29
N ILE A 369 -8.72 9.52 -5.22
CA ILE A 369 -8.20 8.16 -5.31
C ILE A 369 -9.28 7.23 -5.87
N CYS A 370 -10.53 7.35 -5.39
CA CYS A 370 -11.65 6.57 -5.92
C CYS A 370 -11.90 6.86 -7.41
N PHE A 371 -11.76 8.13 -7.82
CA PHE A 371 -11.98 8.55 -9.20
C PHE A 371 -10.95 8.04 -10.19
N LYS A 372 -9.79 7.52 -9.75
CA LYS A 372 -8.85 6.78 -10.63
C LYS A 372 -9.58 5.72 -11.45
N CYS A 373 -10.50 4.99 -10.81
CA CYS A 373 -11.18 3.84 -11.42
C CYS A 373 -12.69 4.06 -11.58
N HIS A 374 -13.31 4.82 -10.66
CA HIS A 374 -14.76 5.02 -10.61
C HIS A 374 -15.20 6.38 -11.14
N GLY A 375 -14.26 7.25 -11.56
CA GLY A 375 -14.57 8.62 -11.97
C GLY A 375 -15.29 8.66 -13.31
N ASP A 376 -14.62 8.20 -14.38
CA ASP A 376 -15.10 8.36 -15.76
C ASP A 376 -15.99 7.23 -16.24
N THR A 377 -15.85 6.06 -15.63
CA THR A 377 -16.55 4.84 -16.03
C THR A 377 -17.03 4.08 -14.80
N ASP A 378 -18.06 3.26 -14.98
CA ASP A 378 -18.46 2.28 -13.99
C ASP A 378 -17.75 0.94 -14.27
N PRO A 379 -17.26 0.22 -13.24
CA PRO A 379 -16.84 -1.17 -13.41
C PRO A 379 -17.95 -2.15 -13.81
N GLY A 380 -19.23 -1.81 -13.64
CA GLY A 380 -20.34 -2.70 -14.00
C GLY A 380 -21.60 -1.98 -14.49
N PRO A 381 -22.63 -2.73 -14.92
CA PRO A 381 -23.94 -2.14 -15.16
C PRO A 381 -24.48 -1.53 -13.86
N PRO A 382 -25.18 -0.39 -13.92
CA PRO A 382 -25.79 0.20 -12.75
C PRO A 382 -26.79 -0.78 -12.13
N PRO A 383 -26.87 -0.87 -10.80
CA PRO A 383 -27.73 -1.85 -10.11
C PRO A 383 -29.22 -1.53 -10.24
N VAL A 384 -29.55 -0.30 -10.61
CA VAL A 384 -30.92 0.22 -10.79
C VAL A 384 -31.04 0.83 -12.17
N THR A 385 -32.11 0.51 -12.90
CA THR A 385 -32.34 1.06 -14.24
C THR A 385 -33.03 2.42 -14.15
N ARG A 386 -32.22 3.46 -14.06
CA ARG A 386 -32.67 4.84 -13.84
C ARG A 386 -33.23 5.53 -15.08
N GLN A 387 -34.07 6.54 -14.87
CA GLN A 387 -34.52 7.49 -15.90
C GLN A 387 -33.34 8.26 -16.50
N ILE A 388 -32.44 8.78 -15.67
CA ILE A 388 -31.15 9.36 -16.07
C ILE A 388 -30.06 8.33 -15.80
N GLN A 389 -29.40 7.86 -16.86
CA GLN A 389 -28.25 6.98 -16.75
C GLN A 389 -26.96 7.78 -16.89
N GLU A 390 -26.41 8.18 -15.75
CA GLU A 390 -25.07 8.74 -15.63
C GLU A 390 -24.17 7.74 -14.90
N VAL A 391 -23.03 7.42 -15.49
CA VAL A 391 -22.06 6.46 -14.93
C VAL A 391 -20.79 7.14 -14.46
N ASN A 392 -20.58 8.40 -14.85
CA ASN A 392 -19.44 9.21 -14.46
C ASN A 392 -19.69 9.84 -13.08
N LYS A 393 -19.01 9.32 -12.05
CA LYS A 393 -19.19 9.76 -10.65
C LYS A 393 -18.69 11.18 -10.47
N ARG A 394 -17.70 11.64 -11.25
CA ARG A 394 -17.26 13.04 -11.19
C ARG A 394 -18.42 13.96 -11.55
N LEU A 395 -19.17 13.64 -12.60
CA LEU A 395 -20.33 14.44 -13.01
C LEU A 395 -21.49 14.34 -12.01
N GLN A 396 -21.69 13.19 -11.37
CA GLN A 396 -22.73 13.03 -10.35
C GLN A 396 -22.45 13.82 -9.08
N PHE A 397 -21.18 13.91 -8.66
CA PHE A 397 -20.77 14.61 -7.44
C PHE A 397 -20.36 16.07 -7.64
N ASP A 398 -20.25 16.54 -8.89
CA ASP A 398 -19.89 17.91 -9.22
C ASP A 398 -20.78 18.92 -8.48
N LEU A 399 -20.19 19.94 -7.85
CA LEU A 399 -20.93 20.94 -7.06
C LEU A 399 -21.97 21.75 -7.85
N THR A 400 -21.96 21.70 -9.18
CA THR A 400 -22.98 22.33 -10.03
C THR A 400 -24.17 21.43 -10.33
N SER A 401 -24.11 20.15 -9.93
CA SER A 401 -25.20 19.19 -10.09
C SER A 401 -26.43 19.56 -9.25
N PRO A 402 -27.65 19.40 -9.78
CA PRO A 402 -28.89 19.76 -9.09
C PRO A 402 -29.10 19.05 -7.75
N SER A 403 -28.57 17.84 -7.59
CA SER A 403 -28.54 17.13 -6.31
C SER A 403 -27.41 16.10 -6.28
N TYR A 404 -26.83 15.92 -5.10
CA TYR A 404 -25.74 14.98 -4.85
C TYR A 404 -25.59 14.73 -3.33
N HIS A 405 -25.03 13.58 -2.96
CA HIS A 405 -24.48 13.40 -1.62
C HIS A 405 -23.14 14.15 -1.49
N PRO A 406 -22.86 14.75 -0.31
CA PRO A 406 -21.80 15.75 -0.16
C PRO A 406 -20.40 15.14 -0.04
N VAL A 407 -19.86 14.60 -1.14
CA VAL A 407 -18.50 14.02 -1.20
C VAL A 407 -17.45 15.06 -1.57
N GLU A 408 -17.69 15.84 -2.62
CA GLU A 408 -16.78 16.91 -3.06
C GLU A 408 -16.86 18.14 -2.13
N GLY A 409 -18.07 18.47 -1.69
CA GLY A 409 -18.37 19.64 -0.89
C GLY A 409 -19.76 19.57 -0.28
N ALA A 410 -20.16 20.65 0.40
CA ALA A 410 -21.47 20.73 1.04
C ALA A 410 -22.62 20.49 0.05
N GLY A 411 -23.70 19.87 0.53
CA GLY A 411 -24.87 19.59 -0.28
C GLY A 411 -25.60 20.86 -0.70
N VAL A 412 -26.27 20.83 -1.86
CA VAL A 412 -27.07 21.96 -2.37
C VAL A 412 -28.29 22.25 -1.48
N ASN A 413 -28.86 21.22 -0.86
CA ASN A 413 -30.05 21.32 -0.03
C ASN A 413 -29.73 21.88 1.35
N THR A 414 -30.18 23.10 1.64
CA THR A 414 -29.93 23.76 2.93
C THR A 414 -30.83 23.26 4.07
N ASN A 415 -31.81 22.40 3.77
CA ASN A 415 -32.78 21.90 4.75
C ASN A 415 -32.95 20.39 4.60
N VAL A 416 -32.34 19.63 5.52
CA VAL A 416 -32.41 18.17 5.56
C VAL A 416 -32.78 17.76 6.99
N PRO A 417 -34.07 17.85 7.38
CA PRO A 417 -34.50 17.78 8.78
C PRO A 417 -34.35 16.38 9.40
N THR A 418 -34.09 15.37 8.58
CA THR A 418 -33.92 13.98 9.01
C THR A 418 -32.48 13.63 9.35
N LEU A 419 -31.49 14.52 9.16
CA LEU A 419 -30.11 14.22 9.52
C LEU A 419 -29.95 13.95 11.03
N ILE A 420 -29.24 12.87 11.38
CA ILE A 420 -28.86 12.59 12.77
C ILE A 420 -27.59 13.35 13.14
N ALA A 421 -27.45 13.76 14.40
CA ALA A 421 -26.21 14.35 14.88
C ALA A 421 -25.03 13.35 14.73
N PRO A 422 -23.83 13.80 14.33
CA PRO A 422 -23.42 15.19 14.14
C PRO A 422 -23.61 15.74 12.71
N TYR A 423 -24.31 15.04 11.82
CA TYR A 423 -24.50 15.48 10.44
C TYR A 423 -25.35 16.74 10.35
N THR A 424 -24.95 17.62 9.44
CA THR A 424 -25.61 18.87 9.09
C THR A 424 -25.67 18.99 7.57
N PRO A 425 -26.49 19.89 7.00
CA PRO A 425 -26.50 20.13 5.56
C PRO A 425 -25.13 20.53 4.97
N THR A 426 -24.22 21.05 5.80
CA THR A 426 -22.85 21.43 5.40
C THR A 426 -21.81 20.33 5.62
N THR A 427 -22.19 19.17 6.16
CA THR A 427 -21.26 18.08 6.42
C THR A 427 -20.83 17.45 5.10
N ILE A 428 -19.52 17.28 4.94
CA ILE A 428 -18.90 16.51 3.85
C ILE A 428 -18.66 15.09 4.36
N ILE A 429 -18.89 14.10 3.51
CA ILE A 429 -18.71 12.67 3.80
C ILE A 429 -17.67 12.06 2.86
N TYR A 430 -17.13 10.92 3.26
CA TYR A 430 -16.22 10.12 2.45
C TYR A 430 -16.99 9.16 1.54
N CYS A 431 -16.37 8.74 0.42
CA CYS A 431 -16.89 7.60 -0.35
C CYS A 431 -16.97 6.35 0.56
N THR A 432 -16.00 6.21 1.47
CA THR A 432 -15.94 5.10 2.42
C THR A 432 -16.91 5.22 3.60
N ASP A 433 -17.75 6.26 3.67
CA ASP A 433 -18.88 6.25 4.60
C ASP A 433 -20.03 5.37 4.12
N CYS A 434 -20.07 5.06 2.81
CA CYS A 434 -21.01 4.12 2.22
C CYS A 434 -20.32 2.85 1.73
N HIS A 435 -19.15 2.97 1.10
CA HIS A 435 -18.39 1.85 0.53
C HIS A 435 -17.22 1.44 1.42
N ASN A 436 -17.42 0.44 2.28
CA ASN A 436 -16.43 0.07 3.30
C ASN A 436 -16.59 -1.40 3.70
N ASN A 437 -15.65 -1.90 4.50
CA ASN A 437 -15.78 -3.21 5.15
C ASN A 437 -16.93 -3.17 6.16
N ASP A 438 -17.87 -4.09 6.01
CA ASP A 438 -19.02 -4.22 6.92
C ASP A 438 -18.62 -4.69 8.33
N SER A 439 -17.47 -5.36 8.44
CA SER A 439 -16.85 -5.74 9.72
C SER A 439 -15.95 -4.65 10.30
N GLY A 440 -15.74 -3.54 9.59
CA GLY A 440 -14.89 -2.44 10.02
C GLY A 440 -15.51 -1.57 11.12
N PRO A 441 -14.77 -0.58 11.65
CA PRO A 441 -15.25 0.25 12.76
C PRO A 441 -16.52 1.05 12.43
N GLY A 442 -16.68 1.45 11.16
CA GLY A 442 -17.88 2.16 10.69
C GLY A 442 -19.16 1.29 10.72
N GLY A 443 -19.03 -0.02 10.54
CA GLY A 443 -20.09 -1.01 10.75
C GLY A 443 -20.27 -1.46 12.21
N GLY A 444 -19.46 -0.94 13.14
CA GLY A 444 -19.45 -1.32 14.55
C GLY A 444 -18.63 -2.57 14.88
N GLY A 445 -17.81 -3.05 13.94
CA GLY A 445 -16.90 -4.18 14.13
C GLY A 445 -15.46 -3.75 14.44
N ASN A 446 -14.57 -4.75 14.51
CA ASN A 446 -13.13 -4.58 14.81
C ASN A 446 -12.22 -4.93 13.62
N GLY A 447 -12.79 -5.17 12.44
CA GLY A 447 -12.05 -5.43 11.21
C GLY A 447 -11.30 -4.20 10.72
N PRO A 448 -10.48 -4.33 9.67
CA PRO A 448 -9.78 -3.18 9.09
C PRO A 448 -10.79 -2.18 8.49
N ALA A 449 -10.46 -0.89 8.54
CA ALA A 449 -11.22 0.13 7.81
C ALA A 449 -10.72 0.23 6.36
N GLY A 450 -11.61 0.54 5.43
CA GLY A 450 -11.31 0.71 4.00
C GLY A 450 -12.21 -0.19 3.14
N PRO A 451 -12.33 0.06 1.83
CA PRO A 451 -13.22 -0.70 0.95
C PRO A 451 -12.58 -2.02 0.49
N HIS A 452 -12.08 -2.87 1.39
CA HIS A 452 -11.43 -4.14 1.00
C HIS A 452 -12.46 -5.18 0.56
N GLY A 453 -13.48 -5.42 1.38
CA GLY A 453 -14.57 -6.34 1.10
C GLY A 453 -15.75 -6.20 2.04
N SER A 454 -16.94 -6.52 1.53
CA SER A 454 -18.21 -6.51 2.26
C SER A 454 -19.03 -7.75 1.94
N GLN A 455 -19.79 -8.23 2.93
CA GLN A 455 -20.84 -9.23 2.70
C GLN A 455 -22.01 -8.66 1.87
N TRP A 456 -22.16 -7.33 1.83
CA TRP A 456 -23.20 -6.65 1.08
C TRP A 456 -22.71 -6.33 -0.35
N PRO A 457 -23.55 -6.52 -1.38
CA PRO A 457 -23.21 -6.16 -2.76
C PRO A 457 -22.73 -4.71 -2.89
N TYR A 458 -21.90 -4.44 -3.90
CA TYR A 458 -21.37 -3.09 -4.19
C TYR A 458 -20.50 -2.49 -3.09
N LEU A 459 -19.84 -3.36 -2.30
CA LEU A 459 -18.91 -2.98 -1.24
C LEU A 459 -19.56 -2.11 -0.15
N LEU A 460 -20.86 -2.26 0.09
CA LEU A 460 -21.58 -1.41 1.03
C LEU A 460 -21.23 -1.77 2.48
N GLU A 461 -20.97 -0.77 3.33
CA GLU A 461 -20.66 -0.97 4.76
C GLU A 461 -21.85 -1.64 5.50
N ARG A 462 -23.07 -1.41 5.03
CA ARG A 462 -24.31 -1.86 5.66
C ARG A 462 -25.30 -2.30 4.60
N GLU A 463 -26.30 -3.05 5.04
CA GLU A 463 -27.39 -3.52 4.19
C GLU A 463 -28.14 -2.34 3.55
N TYR A 464 -28.37 -2.49 2.24
CA TYR A 464 -29.23 -1.64 1.43
C TYR A 464 -29.88 -2.51 0.36
N ASP A 465 -31.08 -3.01 0.64
CA ASP A 465 -31.82 -3.82 -0.31
C ASP A 465 -32.45 -2.94 -1.41
N LEU A 466 -32.34 -3.39 -2.65
CA LEU A 466 -32.83 -2.68 -3.84
C LEU A 466 -34.09 -3.33 -4.41
N ALA A 467 -34.47 -4.52 -3.94
CA ALA A 467 -35.57 -5.28 -4.48
C ALA A 467 -36.92 -4.62 -4.16
N ASP A 468 -37.81 -4.61 -5.15
CA ASP A 468 -39.17 -4.13 -4.97
C ASP A 468 -39.97 -5.01 -4.01
N ASN A 469 -40.90 -4.41 -3.28
CA ASN A 469 -41.70 -5.05 -2.23
C ASN A 469 -40.90 -5.61 -1.04
N THR A 470 -39.64 -5.20 -0.87
CA THR A 470 -38.87 -5.56 0.33
C THR A 470 -39.43 -4.86 1.55
N LEU A 471 -39.70 -5.65 2.59
CA LEU A 471 -40.21 -5.15 3.86
C LEU A 471 -39.21 -4.14 4.47
N GLU A 472 -39.70 -2.95 4.75
CA GLU A 472 -38.94 -1.94 5.48
C GLU A 472 -38.65 -2.41 6.91
N THR A 473 -37.36 -2.42 7.25
CA THR A 473 -36.89 -2.63 8.61
C THR A 473 -35.68 -1.74 8.89
N PRO A 474 -35.29 -1.54 10.16
CA PRO A 474 -34.06 -0.84 10.50
C PRO A 474 -32.79 -1.43 9.87
N SER A 475 -32.75 -2.73 9.53
CA SER A 475 -31.59 -3.35 8.89
C SER A 475 -31.62 -3.20 7.36
N THR A 476 -32.78 -3.43 6.73
CA THR A 476 -32.97 -3.43 5.27
C THR A 476 -32.38 -2.19 4.59
N TYR A 477 -32.52 -1.02 5.22
CA TYR A 477 -32.01 0.27 4.74
C TYR A 477 -31.04 0.93 5.73
N ALA A 478 -30.30 0.10 6.50
CA ALA A 478 -29.37 0.55 7.53
C ALA A 478 -28.29 1.51 7.01
N LEU A 479 -27.93 1.39 5.72
CA LEU A 479 -27.02 2.32 5.06
C LEU A 479 -27.55 3.76 5.09
N CYS A 480 -28.81 3.98 4.69
CA CYS A 480 -29.45 5.30 4.71
C CYS A 480 -29.64 5.80 6.15
N TYR A 481 -30.03 4.89 7.05
CA TYR A 481 -30.24 5.20 8.46
C TYR A 481 -28.96 5.51 9.24
N LYS A 482 -27.78 5.33 8.62
CA LYS A 482 -26.50 5.83 9.15
C LYS A 482 -26.48 7.36 9.30
N CYS A 483 -27.18 8.06 8.41
CA CYS A 483 -27.18 9.52 8.35
C CYS A 483 -28.58 10.10 8.56
N HIS A 484 -29.64 9.36 8.21
CA HIS A 484 -31.01 9.81 8.33
C HIS A 484 -31.77 9.10 9.47
N ASN A 485 -32.57 9.87 10.20
CA ASN A 485 -33.36 9.39 11.30
C ASN A 485 -34.60 8.67 10.79
N ARG A 486 -34.58 7.34 10.85
CA ARG A 486 -35.71 6.47 10.47
C ARG A 486 -37.04 6.90 11.09
N THR A 487 -37.05 7.26 12.37
CA THR A 487 -38.30 7.64 13.07
C THR A 487 -38.87 8.92 12.50
N LEU A 488 -38.02 9.92 12.21
CA LEU A 488 -38.46 11.17 11.60
C LEU A 488 -38.91 10.97 10.15
N LEU A 489 -38.19 10.15 9.38
CA LEU A 489 -38.58 9.82 8.00
C LEU A 489 -39.96 9.18 7.94
N LEU A 490 -40.24 8.20 8.80
CA LEU A 490 -41.45 7.36 8.74
C LEU A 490 -42.60 7.87 9.62
N GLN A 491 -42.52 9.08 10.18
CA GLN A 491 -43.63 9.67 10.92
C GLN A 491 -44.61 10.37 9.98
N THR A 492 -45.86 10.55 10.42
CA THR A 492 -46.89 11.26 9.65
C THR A 492 -47.31 12.55 10.39
N PRO A 493 -47.09 13.75 9.81
CA PRO A 493 -46.31 14.04 8.62
C PRO A 493 -44.78 13.99 8.87
N SER A 494 -44.03 13.54 7.87
CA SER A 494 -42.56 13.61 7.87
C SER A 494 -42.11 15.08 7.91
N PRO A 495 -41.02 15.43 8.61
CA PRO A 495 -40.57 16.82 8.69
C PRO A 495 -39.98 17.33 7.37
N ASP A 496 -39.70 16.46 6.41
CA ASP A 496 -39.32 16.82 5.04
C ASP A 496 -40.51 17.04 4.09
N GLY A 497 -41.74 16.93 4.60
CA GLY A 497 -42.96 17.19 3.83
C GLY A 497 -43.45 16.03 2.96
N PHE A 498 -42.65 14.97 2.75
CA PHE A 498 -43.05 13.84 1.91
C PHE A 498 -43.58 12.67 2.75
N PRO A 499 -44.73 12.06 2.41
CA PRO A 499 -45.32 10.96 3.19
C PRO A 499 -44.61 9.63 2.93
N HIS A 500 -43.36 9.49 3.42
CA HIS A 500 -42.55 8.28 3.26
C HIS A 500 -43.21 7.05 3.89
N ASP A 501 -43.93 7.20 5.00
CA ASP A 501 -44.68 6.14 5.65
C ASP A 501 -45.65 5.44 4.68
N THR A 502 -46.35 6.21 3.84
CA THR A 502 -47.30 5.65 2.86
C THR A 502 -46.65 4.89 1.71
N HIS A 503 -45.38 5.16 1.41
CA HIS A 503 -44.67 4.54 0.28
C HIS A 503 -43.78 3.37 0.74
N VAL A 504 -43.13 3.50 1.88
CA VAL A 504 -42.07 2.58 2.32
C VAL A 504 -42.61 1.53 3.30
N LEU A 505 -43.62 1.84 4.13
CA LEU A 505 -44.18 0.87 5.08
C LEU A 505 -45.18 -0.11 4.43
N PRO A 506 -45.29 -1.34 4.95
CA PRO A 506 -46.24 -2.33 4.44
C PRO A 506 -47.70 -1.96 4.71
N GLY A 507 -48.60 -2.39 3.81
CA GLY A 507 -50.05 -2.41 4.07
C GLY A 507 -50.74 -1.04 3.98
N THR A 508 -50.05 -0.04 3.47
CA THR A 508 -50.62 1.27 3.14
C THR A 508 -51.39 1.21 1.82
N ASN A 509 -52.28 2.17 1.63
CA ASN A 509 -53.29 2.29 0.57
C ASN A 509 -52.76 2.32 -0.88
N ASN A 510 -51.44 2.29 -1.09
CA ASN A 510 -50.78 2.38 -2.38
C ASN A 510 -49.81 1.22 -2.66
N ASN A 511 -50.00 0.04 -2.05
CA ASN A 511 -49.06 -1.08 -2.13
C ASN A 511 -47.63 -0.70 -1.66
N GLY A 512 -47.52 -0.15 -0.44
CA GLY A 512 -46.22 0.20 0.16
C GLY A 512 -45.24 -0.99 0.24
N ASN A 513 -44.03 -0.74 0.76
CA ASN A 513 -42.79 -1.53 0.57
C ASN A 513 -41.97 -1.14 -0.67
N ALA A 514 -42.10 0.12 -1.12
CA ALA A 514 -41.21 0.65 -2.14
C ALA A 514 -39.82 0.90 -1.53
N PRO A 515 -38.73 0.34 -2.09
CA PRO A 515 -37.38 0.59 -1.59
C PRO A 515 -36.95 2.03 -1.85
N CYS A 516 -36.07 2.60 -1.03
CA CYS A 516 -35.61 3.99 -1.23
C CYS A 516 -35.00 4.21 -2.63
N SER A 517 -34.41 3.16 -3.19
CA SER A 517 -33.83 3.12 -4.54
C SER A 517 -34.83 3.37 -5.65
N ILE A 518 -36.14 3.18 -5.43
CA ILE A 518 -37.14 3.42 -6.48
C ILE A 518 -37.19 4.89 -6.90
N CYS A 519 -36.90 5.80 -5.98
CA CYS A 519 -36.94 7.25 -6.18
C CYS A 519 -35.53 7.86 -6.15
N HIS A 520 -34.69 7.45 -5.19
CA HIS A 520 -33.45 8.15 -4.90
C HIS A 520 -32.23 7.49 -5.55
N ASP A 521 -31.46 8.29 -6.29
CA ASP A 521 -30.10 7.97 -6.71
C ASP A 521 -29.11 8.26 -5.57
N PRO A 522 -28.38 7.27 -5.05
CA PRO A 522 -27.51 7.46 -3.89
C PRO A 522 -26.26 8.30 -4.19
N HIS A 523 -25.96 8.68 -5.44
CA HIS A 523 -24.80 9.53 -5.73
C HIS A 523 -25.21 10.96 -6.04
N GLY A 524 -25.88 11.17 -7.16
CA GLY A 524 -26.24 12.49 -7.65
C GLY A 524 -26.59 12.48 -9.12
N ILE A 525 -27.05 13.62 -9.62
CA ILE A 525 -27.58 13.78 -10.97
C ILE A 525 -26.77 14.84 -11.69
N SER A 526 -26.13 14.49 -12.80
CA SER A 526 -25.32 15.43 -13.59
C SER A 526 -26.14 16.66 -14.01
N ASN A 527 -25.53 17.83 -13.89
CA ASN A 527 -26.05 19.10 -14.41
C ASN A 527 -26.39 19.08 -15.92
N SER A 528 -25.82 18.15 -16.67
CA SER A 528 -25.99 18.05 -18.12
C SER A 528 -27.21 17.22 -18.52
N LEU A 529 -27.77 16.46 -17.58
CA LEU A 529 -28.87 15.52 -17.82
C LEU A 529 -30.11 15.84 -16.97
N GLY A 530 -29.94 16.40 -15.78
CA GLY A 530 -31.02 16.72 -14.85
C GLY A 530 -31.15 18.21 -14.54
N ASN A 531 -32.14 18.57 -13.73
CA ASN A 531 -32.37 19.95 -13.30
C ASN A 531 -32.87 20.05 -11.84
N GLY A 532 -32.80 21.25 -11.26
CA GLY A 532 -33.15 21.50 -9.85
C GLY A 532 -34.65 21.45 -9.53
N THR A 533 -35.52 21.25 -10.52
CA THR A 533 -36.95 21.03 -10.32
C THR A 533 -37.26 19.53 -10.34
N ASN A 534 -36.80 18.82 -11.38
CA ASN A 534 -37.12 17.41 -11.60
C ASN A 534 -36.22 16.41 -10.90
N ASN A 535 -35.02 16.84 -10.56
CA ASN A 535 -33.98 16.00 -9.97
C ASN A 535 -33.44 16.64 -8.68
N ALA A 536 -34.25 17.47 -8.02
CA ALA A 536 -33.99 17.87 -6.65
C ALA A 536 -33.99 16.63 -5.74
N HIS A 537 -33.35 16.74 -4.57
CA HIS A 537 -33.40 15.70 -3.52
C HIS A 537 -33.04 14.28 -3.99
N LEU A 538 -32.10 14.18 -4.94
CA LEU A 538 -31.62 12.92 -5.51
C LEU A 538 -32.68 12.13 -6.30
N ILE A 539 -33.77 12.77 -6.74
CA ILE A 539 -34.83 12.07 -7.45
C ILE A 539 -34.40 11.69 -8.88
N ASN A 540 -34.45 10.39 -9.15
CA ASN A 540 -34.19 9.76 -10.44
C ASN A 540 -34.81 8.35 -10.44
N PHE A 541 -35.99 8.20 -11.02
CA PHE A 541 -36.82 7.01 -10.82
C PHE A 541 -36.21 5.72 -11.39
N ASP A 542 -36.46 4.59 -10.72
CA ASP A 542 -36.27 3.25 -11.26
C ASP A 542 -37.39 2.95 -12.27
N THR A 543 -37.02 2.95 -13.55
CA THR A 543 -37.95 2.74 -14.67
C THR A 543 -38.42 1.30 -14.85
N THR A 544 -37.90 0.36 -14.06
CA THR A 544 -38.42 -1.03 -14.03
C THR A 544 -39.67 -1.15 -13.18
N ILE A 545 -39.91 -0.19 -12.28
CA ILE A 545 -41.05 -0.18 -11.35
C ILE A 545 -41.95 1.04 -11.63
N VAL A 546 -41.35 2.22 -11.81
CA VAL A 546 -42.07 3.46 -12.05
C VAL A 546 -42.26 3.68 -13.54
N THR A 547 -43.49 3.96 -13.94
CA THR A 547 -43.86 4.20 -15.35
C THR A 547 -44.39 5.63 -15.53
N PRO A 548 -44.38 6.17 -16.75
CA PRO A 548 -44.98 7.47 -17.02
C PRO A 548 -46.46 7.51 -16.65
N ASP A 549 -46.91 8.65 -16.14
CA ASP A 549 -48.32 8.95 -15.89
C ASP A 549 -49.17 8.61 -17.15
N PRO A 550 -50.18 7.73 -17.04
CA PRO A 550 -51.02 7.35 -18.17
C PRO A 550 -51.76 8.52 -18.81
N GLY A 551 -52.05 9.58 -18.02
CA GLY A 551 -52.80 10.75 -18.49
C GLY A 551 -51.95 11.74 -19.28
N SER A 552 -50.83 12.18 -18.70
CA SER A 552 -49.94 13.19 -19.31
C SER A 552 -48.77 12.62 -20.11
N GLY A 553 -48.43 11.34 -19.91
CA GLY A 553 -47.23 10.71 -20.48
C GLY A 553 -45.92 11.14 -19.84
N LYS A 554 -45.98 11.94 -18.75
CA LYS A 554 -44.80 12.45 -18.04
C LYS A 554 -44.30 11.43 -17.01
N LEU A 555 -43.00 11.47 -16.73
CA LEU A 555 -42.36 10.79 -15.61
C LEU A 555 -41.53 11.84 -14.86
N GLU A 556 -42.21 12.60 -13.99
CA GLU A 556 -41.68 13.84 -13.41
C GLU A 556 -41.99 13.90 -11.91
N TYR A 557 -40.98 14.29 -11.13
CA TYR A 557 -41.10 14.88 -9.81
C TYR A 557 -40.98 16.40 -10.01
N ASP A 558 -41.81 17.24 -9.44
CA ASP A 558 -41.72 18.70 -9.58
C ASP A 558 -41.52 19.32 -8.20
N SER A 559 -40.30 19.76 -7.89
CA SER A 559 -40.04 20.55 -6.68
C SER A 559 -40.62 21.96 -6.82
N LEU A 560 -41.69 22.25 -6.07
CA LEU A 560 -42.39 23.55 -6.11
C LEU A 560 -41.99 24.49 -4.98
N GLY A 561 -40.94 24.13 -4.23
CA GLY A 561 -40.42 24.89 -3.09
C GLY A 561 -40.18 24.00 -1.87
N THR A 562 -40.00 24.63 -0.71
CA THR A 562 -39.74 23.92 0.53
C THR A 562 -40.97 23.07 0.92
N PHE A 563 -40.78 21.76 1.00
CA PHE A 563 -41.79 20.79 1.44
C PHE A 563 -43.07 20.79 0.60
N HIS A 564 -42.95 21.08 -0.71
CA HIS A 564 -44.06 21.04 -1.64
C HIS A 564 -43.61 20.44 -2.97
N VAL A 565 -44.26 19.34 -3.35
CA VAL A 565 -43.96 18.59 -4.58
C VAL A 565 -45.24 18.21 -5.32
N GLU A 566 -45.16 18.15 -6.65
CA GLU A 566 -46.11 17.42 -7.48
C GLU A 566 -45.43 16.24 -8.19
N CYS A 567 -46.11 15.10 -8.30
CA CYS A 567 -45.62 13.95 -9.06
C CYS A 567 -46.55 13.65 -10.24
N TYR A 568 -45.94 13.38 -11.41
CA TYR A 568 -46.56 12.86 -12.62
C TYR A 568 -45.94 11.50 -12.95
N LEU A 569 -46.51 10.41 -12.45
CA LEU A 569 -46.02 9.04 -12.64
C LEU A 569 -47.08 8.00 -12.29
N SER A 570 -46.85 6.74 -12.63
CA SER A 570 -47.59 5.59 -12.13
C SER A 570 -46.65 4.59 -11.46
N CYS A 571 -46.98 4.18 -10.23
CA CYS A 571 -46.18 3.25 -9.41
C CYS A 571 -47.10 2.28 -8.67
N HIS A 572 -46.79 0.99 -8.69
CA HIS A 572 -47.57 -0.08 -8.03
C HIS A 572 -49.10 -0.02 -8.25
N ASN A 573 -49.53 0.35 -9.47
CA ASN A 573 -50.93 0.54 -9.87
C ASN A 573 -51.64 1.75 -9.22
N TYR A 574 -50.87 2.73 -8.75
CA TYR A 574 -51.36 4.02 -8.30
C TYR A 574 -50.83 5.13 -9.22
N ASP A 575 -51.76 5.91 -9.78
CA ASP A 575 -51.45 7.02 -10.68
C ASP A 575 -51.34 8.33 -9.89
N HIS A 576 -50.24 9.05 -10.08
CA HIS A 576 -50.02 10.40 -9.59
C HIS A 576 -50.19 11.37 -10.77
N SER A 577 -51.36 12.05 -10.88
CA SER A 577 -51.74 12.76 -12.12
C SER A 577 -52.46 14.12 -11.95
N PRO A 578 -51.78 15.19 -11.47
CA PRO A 578 -50.69 15.14 -10.51
C PRO A 578 -51.21 14.89 -9.10
N SER A 579 -50.41 14.19 -8.30
CA SER A 579 -50.59 14.17 -6.85
C SER A 579 -49.67 15.21 -6.23
N SER A 580 -50.23 16.09 -5.39
CA SER A 580 -49.49 17.13 -4.65
C SER A 580 -49.33 16.71 -3.19
N TYR A 581 -48.13 16.92 -2.64
CA TYR A 581 -47.75 16.57 -1.28
C TYR A 581 -47.18 17.75 -0.52
#